data_AF-A0A5N7JRN7-F1
#
_entry.id   AF-A0A5N7JRN7-F1
#
_cell.length_a   1.000
_cell.length_b   1.000
_cell.length_c   1.000
_cell.angle_alpha   90.00
_cell.angle_beta   90.00
_cell.angle_gamma   90.00
#
_symmetry.space_group_name_H-M   'P 1'
#
loop_
_entity.id
_entity.type
_entity.pdbx_description
1 polymer ?
#
loop_
_entity_poly.entity_id
_entity_poly.type
_entity_poly.pdbx_seq_one_letter_code
_entity_poly.pdbx_strand_id
1 'polypeptide(L)'
;MTTQLPPRRFYPCAQTATDSPVLLIDSEAPLPDLHACLRERLNAAVEHLNLMACSSLPDFAERDLNNVANTARILVQDVSDVFHVIEQRGLDTPDAA
;
A
#
# COMPACT_ATOMS: atom_id res chain seq x y z
N MET A 1 -36.43 -3.18 -2.33
CA MET A 1 -35.40 -4.21 -2.10
C MET A 1 -34.07 -3.65 -2.57
N THR A 2 -33.30 -3.07 -1.65
CA THR A 2 -31.91 -2.69 -1.91
C THR A 2 -31.07 -3.95 -1.84
N THR A 3 -30.71 -4.50 -3.00
CA THR A 3 -29.77 -5.63 -3.08
C THR A 3 -28.41 -5.10 -2.66
N GLN A 4 -28.08 -5.17 -1.37
CA GLN A 4 -26.72 -4.96 -0.92
C GLN A 4 -25.88 -6.06 -1.55
N LEU A 5 -25.14 -5.70 -2.60
CA LEU A 5 -24.07 -6.53 -3.12
C LEU A 5 -23.15 -6.86 -1.95
N PRO A 6 -22.73 -8.13 -1.78
CA PRO A 6 -21.80 -8.48 -0.72
C PRO A 6 -20.56 -7.57 -0.84
N PRO A 7 -20.01 -7.09 0.29
CA PRO A 7 -18.78 -6.30 0.25
C PRO A 7 -17.73 -7.06 -0.56
N ARG A 8 -17.08 -6.37 -1.50
CA ARG A 8 -16.08 -6.99 -2.36
C ARG A 8 -14.90 -7.41 -1.47
N ARG A 9 -14.75 -8.70 -1.22
CA ARG A 9 -13.61 -9.27 -0.46
C ARG A 9 -12.24 -8.84 -1.01
N PHE A 10 -12.13 -8.61 -2.32
CA PHE A 10 -10.89 -8.20 -2.95
C PHE A 10 -10.97 -6.74 -3.42
N TYR A 11 -10.09 -5.91 -2.89
CA TYR A 11 -9.95 -4.50 -3.25
C TYR A 11 -8.76 -4.32 -4.19
N PRO A 12 -8.90 -3.60 -5.31
CA PRO A 12 -7.78 -3.31 -6.18
C PRO A 12 -6.81 -2.33 -5.51
N CYS A 13 -5.50 -2.57 -5.66
CA CYS A 13 -4.52 -1.54 -5.34
C CYS A 13 -4.72 -0.34 -6.28
N ALA A 14 -4.54 0.89 -5.78
CA ALA A 14 -4.76 2.12 -6.54
C ALA A 14 -3.79 2.25 -7.72
N GLN A 15 -2.58 1.70 -7.59
CA GLN A 15 -1.65 1.60 -8.70
C GLN A 15 -1.94 0.36 -9.55
N THR A 16 -2.39 0.61 -10.78
CA THR A 16 -2.55 -0.41 -11.80
C THR A 16 -1.69 -0.02 -13.00
N ALA A 17 -0.85 -0.95 -13.47
CA ALA A 17 -0.07 -0.76 -14.69
C ALA A 17 -0.95 -0.95 -15.96
N THR A 18 -2.18 -1.40 -15.77
CA THR A 18 -3.11 -1.85 -16.80
C THR A 18 -4.53 -1.48 -16.42
N ASP A 19 -5.43 -1.36 -17.40
CA ASP A 19 -6.86 -1.04 -17.16
C ASP A 19 -7.59 -2.10 -16.33
N SER A 20 -7.00 -3.29 -16.19
CA SER A 20 -7.48 -4.35 -15.31
C SER A 20 -6.58 -4.48 -14.07
N PRO A 21 -7.09 -4.26 -12.85
CA PRO A 21 -6.31 -4.46 -11.63
C PRO A 21 -6.00 -5.95 -11.44
N VAL A 22 -4.71 -6.27 -11.37
CA VAL A 22 -4.23 -7.65 -11.13
C VAL A 22 -3.69 -7.83 -9.71
N LEU A 23 -3.30 -6.75 -9.04
CA LEU A 23 -2.92 -6.75 -7.64
C LEU A 23 -4.13 -6.37 -6.79
N LEU A 24 -4.48 -7.27 -5.87
CA LEU A 24 -5.67 -7.18 -5.05
C LEU A 24 -5.31 -7.40 -3.58
N ILE A 25 -5.98 -6.67 -2.70
CA ILE A 25 -5.91 -6.82 -1.24
C ILE A 25 -7.12 -7.65 -0.81
N ASP A 26 -6.89 -8.74 -0.09
CA ASP A 26 -7.95 -9.51 0.57
C ASP A 26 -8.40 -8.78 1.84
N SER A 27 -9.52 -8.05 1.77
CA SER A 27 -10.03 -7.28 2.91
C SER A 27 -10.42 -8.16 4.09
N GLU A 28 -10.73 -9.43 3.85
CA GLU A 28 -11.14 -10.38 4.88
C GLU A 28 -9.94 -11.12 5.52
N ALA A 29 -8.70 -10.88 5.06
CA ALA A 29 -7.51 -11.44 5.69
C ALA A 29 -7.40 -11.02 7.17
N PRO A 30 -6.77 -11.80 8.07
CA PRO A 30 -6.63 -11.40 9.47
C PRO A 30 -5.98 -10.01 9.62
N LEU A 31 -6.51 -9.16 10.50
CA LEU A 31 -5.92 -7.83 10.77
C LEU A 31 -4.43 -7.87 11.11
N PRO A 32 -3.92 -8.87 11.88
CA PRO A 32 -2.48 -8.99 12.11
C PRO A 32 -1.66 -9.20 10.83
N ASP A 33 -2.20 -9.94 9.86
CA ASP A 33 -1.52 -10.22 8.59
C ASP A 33 -1.53 -8.98 7.68
N LEU A 34 -2.65 -8.25 7.64
CA LEU A 34 -2.75 -6.95 6.97
C LEU A 34 -1.75 -5.95 7.56
N HIS A 35 -1.69 -5.85 8.88
CA HIS A 35 -0.73 -4.98 9.58
C HIS A 35 0.72 -5.42 9.33
N ALA A 36 1.02 -6.72 9.33
CA ALA A 36 2.35 -7.24 9.02
C ALA A 36 2.77 -6.88 7.59
N CYS A 37 1.86 -7.01 6.62
CA CYS A 37 2.07 -6.61 5.24
C CYS A 37 2.35 -5.11 5.12
N LEU A 38 1.50 -4.27 5.73
CA LEU A 38 1.70 -2.82 5.79
C LEU A 38 3.07 -2.46 6.36
N ARG A 39 3.43 -3.07 7.49
CA ARG A 39 4.71 -2.83 8.16
C ARG A 39 5.90 -3.21 7.28
N GLU A 40 5.83 -4.34 6.59
CA GLU A 40 6.87 -4.77 5.66
C GLU A 40 7.08 -3.74 4.54
N ARG A 41 6.00 -3.28 3.90
CA ARG A 41 6.08 -2.29 2.82
C ARG A 41 6.55 -0.92 3.30
N LEU A 42 6.10 -0.50 4.47
CA LEU A 42 6.55 0.76 5.08
C LEU A 42 8.05 0.72 5.40
N ASN A 43 8.52 -0.39 5.99
CA ASN A 43 9.93 -0.55 6.29
C ASN A 43 10.78 -0.56 5.01
N ALA A 44 10.33 -1.24 3.96
CA ALA A 44 11.01 -1.23 2.66
C ALA A 44 11.08 0.19 2.06
N ALA A 45 10.01 0.99 2.17
CA ALA A 45 10.00 2.38 1.71
C ALA A 45 11.02 3.23 2.48
N VAL A 46 11.04 3.10 3.81
CA VAL A 46 11.96 3.83 4.69
C VAL A 46 13.41 3.44 4.41
N GLU A 47 13.70 2.14 4.29
CA GLU A 47 15.04 1.64 3.98
C GLU A 47 15.52 2.14 2.61
N HIS A 48 14.66 2.07 1.58
CA HIS A 48 14.96 2.58 0.24
C HIS A 48 15.27 4.09 0.24
N LEU A 49 14.49 4.89 0.97
CA LEU A 49 14.73 6.33 1.10
C LEU A 49 15.99 6.63 1.91
N ASN A 50 16.30 5.85 2.94
CA ASN A 50 17.52 5.98 3.73
C ASN A 50 18.77 5.69 2.88
N LEU A 51 18.74 4.64 2.05
CA LEU A 51 19.83 4.35 1.11
C LEU A 51 20.09 5.54 0.19
N MET A 52 19.05 6.24 -0.22
CA MET A 52 19.16 7.43 -1.07
C MET A 52 19.68 8.65 -0.34
N ALA A 53 19.22 8.91 0.87
CA ALA A 53 19.72 10.02 1.69
C ALA A 53 21.22 9.86 2.03
N CYS A 54 21.70 8.62 2.16
CA CYS A 54 23.10 8.30 2.46
C CYS A 54 24.00 8.20 1.21
N SER A 55 23.43 8.23 -0.01
CA SER A 55 24.20 8.11 -1.25
C SER A 55 24.72 9.48 -1.69
N SER A 56 25.98 9.53 -2.15
CA SER A 56 26.52 10.72 -2.80
C SER A 56 25.78 10.97 -4.12
N LEU A 57 25.01 12.05 -4.17
CA LEU A 57 24.26 12.51 -5.34
C LEU A 57 25.06 13.06 -6.55
N PRO A 58 26.40 13.33 -6.54
CA PRO A 58 27.06 13.99 -7.67
C PRO A 58 26.99 13.25 -9.01
N ASP A 59 26.79 11.92 -8.99
CA ASP A 59 26.80 11.07 -10.20
C ASP A 59 25.42 10.46 -10.54
N PHE A 60 24.34 10.86 -9.87
CA PHE A 60 23.02 10.31 -10.19
C PHE A 60 22.53 10.86 -11.53
N ALA A 61 22.35 9.98 -12.52
CA ALA A 61 21.63 10.34 -13.73
C ALA A 61 20.16 10.63 -13.38
N GLU A 62 19.52 11.56 -14.07
CA GLU A 62 18.10 11.90 -13.88
C GLU A 62 17.19 10.65 -13.91
N ARG A 63 17.55 9.66 -14.74
CA ARG A 63 16.88 8.36 -14.82
C ARG A 63 16.91 7.58 -13.50
N ASP A 64 18.02 7.62 -12.77
CA ASP A 64 18.19 6.90 -11.51
C ASP A 64 17.34 7.54 -10.41
N LEU A 65 17.28 8.88 -10.38
CA LEU A 65 16.40 9.61 -9.47
C LEU A 65 14.91 9.33 -9.74
N ASN A 66 14.51 9.31 -11.02
CA ASN A 66 13.14 8.98 -11.41
C ASN A 66 12.76 7.54 -11.02
N ASN A 67 13.67 6.58 -11.21
CA ASN A 67 13.43 5.19 -10.78
C ASN A 67 13.26 5.09 -9.27
N VAL A 68 14.14 5.75 -8.51
CA VAL A 68 14.11 5.80 -7.05
C VAL A 68 12.80 6.39 -6.54
N ALA A 69 12.40 7.54 -7.09
CA ALA A 69 11.18 8.22 -6.70
C ALA A 69 9.95 7.39 -7.04
N ASN A 70 9.92 6.73 -8.21
CA ASN A 70 8.81 5.87 -8.59
C ASN A 70 8.72 4.63 -7.69
N THR A 71 9.83 3.99 -7.33
CA THR A 71 9.84 2.87 -6.38
C THR A 71 9.31 3.28 -5.00
N ALA A 72 9.78 4.42 -4.48
CA ALA A 72 9.27 4.95 -3.21
C ALA A 72 7.77 5.23 -3.27
N ARG A 73 7.30 5.84 -4.37
CA ARG A 73 5.88 6.11 -4.61
C ARG A 73 5.03 4.83 -4.66
N ILE A 74 5.53 3.76 -5.28
CA ILE A 74 4.85 2.44 -5.30
C ILE A 74 4.71 1.91 -3.86
N LEU A 75 5.81 1.85 -3.11
CA LEU A 75 5.80 1.30 -1.75
C LEU A 75 4.89 2.11 -0.79
N VAL A 76 4.92 3.44 -0.89
CA VAL A 76 4.04 4.30 -0.08
C VAL A 76 2.57 4.11 -0.48
N GLN A 77 2.28 3.90 -1.76
CA GLN A 77 0.91 3.60 -2.18
C GLN A 77 0.43 2.26 -1.65
N ASP A 78 1.26 1.21 -1.69
CA ASP A 78 0.92 -0.09 -1.11
C ASP A 78 0.56 0.05 0.38
N VAL A 79 1.34 0.84 1.12
CA VAL A 79 1.06 1.16 2.53
C VAL A 79 -0.30 1.84 2.67
N SER A 80 -0.58 2.84 1.84
CA SER A 80 -1.83 3.61 1.89
C SER A 80 -3.04 2.72 1.58
N ASP A 81 -2.94 1.86 0.58
CA ASP A 81 -4.02 0.96 0.16
C ASP A 81 -4.35 -0.08 1.25
N VAL A 82 -3.32 -0.70 1.85
CA VAL A 82 -3.52 -1.66 2.96
C VAL A 82 -4.01 -0.95 4.22
N PHE A 83 -3.49 0.25 4.51
CA PHE A 83 -3.94 1.05 5.65
C PHE A 83 -5.42 1.38 5.54
N HIS A 84 -5.89 1.77 4.36
CA HIS A 84 -7.30 2.08 4.12
C HIS A 84 -8.22 0.89 4.45
N VAL A 85 -7.83 -0.33 4.08
CA VAL A 85 -8.59 -1.56 4.41
C VAL A 85 -8.60 -1.81 5.93
N ILE A 86 -7.48 -1.59 6.61
CA ILE A 86 -7.39 -1.70 8.07
C ILE A 86 -8.28 -0.64 8.74
N GLU A 87 -8.24 0.61 8.27
CA GLU A 87 -9.06 1.70 8.80
C GLU A 87 -10.55 1.44 8.62
N GLN A 88 -10.98 1.01 7.43
CA GLN A 88 -12.39 0.63 7.20
C GLN A 88 -12.83 -0.41 8.23
N ARG A 89 -12.05 -1.49 8.43
CA ARG A 89 -12.40 -2.54 9.39
C ARG A 89 -12.30 -2.12 10.85
N GLY A 90 -11.35 -1.25 11.19
CA GLY A 90 -11.13 -0.74 12.54
C GLY A 90 -12.16 0.31 12.96
N LEU A 91 -12.63 1.13 12.02
CA LEU A 91 -13.61 2.20 12.25
C LEU A 91 -15.06 1.71 12.07
N ASP A 92 -15.30 0.69 11.24
CA ASP A 92 -16.61 0.05 11.08
C ASP A 92 -16.95 -0.91 12.22
N THR A 93 -16.04 -1.12 13.19
CA THR A 93 -16.38 -1.79 14.45
C THR A 93 -17.15 -0.78 15.29
N PRO A 94 -18.50 -0.87 15.42
CA PRO A 94 -19.23 0.00 16.32
C PRO A 94 -18.69 -0.26 17.72
N ASP A 95 -18.46 0.80 18.50
CA ASP A 95 -18.11 0.76 19.91
C ASP A 95 -18.65 -0.53 20.56
N ALA A 96 -17.75 -1.41 21.00
CA ALA A 96 -18.11 -2.53 21.83
C ALA A 96 -18.54 -1.95 23.19
N ALA A 97 -19.81 -1.55 23.25
CA ALA A 97 -20.53 -1.16 24.46
C ALA A 97 -20.72 -2.34 25.41
#